data_AF-A0A968SP60-F1
#
_entry.id   AF-A0A968SP60-F1
#
_cell.length_a   1.000
_cell.length_b   1.000
_cell.length_c   1.000
_cell.angle_alpha   90.00
_cell.angle_beta   90.00
_cell.angle_gamma   90.00
#
_symmetry.space_group_name_H-M   'P 1'
#
loop_
_entity.id
_entity.type
_entity.pdbx_description
1 polymer ?
#
loop_
_entity_poly.entity_id
_entity_poly.type
_entity_poly.pdbx_seq_one_letter_code
_entity_poly.pdbx_strand_id
1 'polypeptide(L)' 'MLPFLLVALYGGGVWFSSRKADRLYTGSGKWVVSLLWPYMLATNRQFRQNIRRSLSK' A
#
# COMPACT_ATOMS: atom_id res chain seq x y z
N MET A 1 9.75 -4.47 -20.57
CA MET A 1 10.16 -4.83 -19.19
C MET A 1 9.66 -3.86 -18.13
N LEU A 2 9.81 -2.54 -18.32
CA LEU A 2 9.29 -1.51 -17.42
C LEU A 2 7.81 -1.65 -16.96
N PRO A 3 6.83 -1.96 -17.84
CA PRO A 3 5.43 -2.03 -17.43
C PRO A 3 5.15 -3.21 -16.48
N PHE A 4 5.83 -4.35 -16.67
CA PHE A 4 5.70 -5.49 -15.75
C PHE A 4 6.24 -5.18 -14.37
N LEU A 5 7.32 -4.40 -14.28
CA LEU A 5 7.90 -3.98 -13.01
C LEU A 5 7.00 -3.00 -12.27
N LEU A 6 6.36 -2.07 -12.99
CA LEU A 6 5.33 -1.18 -12.47
C LEU A 6 4.11 -1.96 -11.96
N VAL A 7 3.63 -2.95 -12.70
CA VAL A 7 2.50 -3.80 -12.27
C VAL A 7 2.88 -4.64 -11.06
N ALA A 8 4.10 -5.17 -10.98
CA ALA A 8 4.57 -5.93 -9.82
C ALA A 8 4.68 -5.04 -8.57
N LEU A 9 5.23 -3.83 -8.71
CA LEU A 9 5.27 -2.83 -7.63
C LEU A 9 3.87 -2.38 -7.22
N TYR A 10 2.97 -2.18 -8.18
CA TYR A 10 1.59 -1.78 -7.93
C TYR A 10 0.80 -2.88 -7.23
N GLY A 11 0.88 -4.12 -7.71
CA GLY A 11 0.23 -5.28 -7.10
C GLY A 11 0.76 -5.59 -5.70
N GLY A 12 2.08 -5.55 -5.51
CA GLY A 12 2.70 -5.73 -4.19
C GLY A 12 2.29 -4.65 -3.19
N GLY A 13 2.21 -3.40 -3.66
CA GLY A 13 1.74 -2.27 -2.86
C GLY A 13 0.25 -2.33 -2.51
N VAL A 14 -0.60 -2.72 -3.46
CA VAL A 14 -2.03 -2.98 -3.23
C VAL A 14 -2.21 -4.09 -2.19
N TRP A 15 -1.47 -5.21 -2.29
CA TRP A 15 -1.56 -6.31 -1.34
C TRP A 15 -1.14 -5.89 0.08
N PHE A 16 -0.04 -5.13 0.18
CA PHE A 16 0.44 -4.63 1.47
C PHE A 16 -0.51 -3.59 2.09
N SER A 17 -1.03 -2.68 1.27
CA SER A 17 -2.00 -1.67 1.69
C SER A 17 -3.32 -2.31 2.12
N SER A 18 -3.80 -3.30 1.38
CA SER A 18 -5.00 -4.08 1.68
C SER A 18 -4.89 -4.77 3.04
N ARG A 19 -3.74 -5.38 3.34
CA ARG A 19 -3.45 -5.98 4.66
C ARG A 19 -3.49 -4.98 5.83
N LYS A 20 -3.11 -3.72 5.59
CA LYS A 20 -3.20 -2.66 6.62
C LYS A 20 -4.58 -2.04 6.68
N ALA A 21 -5.24 -1.86 5.54
CA ALA A 21 -6.58 -1.32 5.43
C ALA A 21 -7.62 -2.25 6.06
N ASP A 22 -7.39 -3.57 6.07
CA ASP A 22 -8.20 -4.55 6.83
C ASP A 22 -8.42 -4.18 8.30
N ARG A 23 -7.46 -3.49 8.93
CA ARG A 23 -7.57 -3.09 10.34
C ARG A 23 -8.38 -1.82 10.56
N LEU A 24 -8.59 -1.02 9.52
CA LEU A 24 -9.18 0.32 9.63
C LEU A 24 -10.48 0.47 8.84
N TYR A 25 -10.67 -0.34 7.79
CA TYR A 25 -11.79 -0.24 6.85
C TYR A 25 -12.35 -1.63 6.54
N THR A 26 -13.62 -1.85 6.86
CA THR A 26 -14.37 -3.07 6.53
C THR A 26 -15.08 -2.92 5.18
N GLY A 27 -15.07 -3.97 4.36
CA GLY A 27 -15.81 -4.02 3.09
C GLY A 27 -15.14 -3.25 1.93
N SER A 28 -15.95 -2.56 1.11
CA SER A 28 -15.53 -1.94 -0.16
C SER A 28 -14.52 -0.79 0.01
N GLY A 29 -14.49 -0.12 1.17
CA GLY A 29 -13.55 0.98 1.46
C GLY A 29 -12.08 0.52 1.49
N LYS A 30 -11.85 -0.75 1.83
CA LYS A 30 -10.51 -1.37 1.82
C LYS A 30 -9.90 -1.38 0.42
N TRP A 31 -10.70 -1.63 -0.61
CA TRP A 31 -10.24 -1.65 -1.99
C TRP A 31 -9.86 -0.26 -2.49
N VAL A 32 -10.66 0.75 -2.14
CA VAL A 32 -10.38 2.16 -2.48
C VAL A 32 -9.06 2.62 -1.86
N VAL A 33 -8.86 2.37 -0.56
CA VAL A 33 -7.61 2.70 0.14
C VAL A 33 -6.43 1.89 -0.41
N SER A 34 -6.66 0.63 -0.80
CA SER A 34 -5.64 -0.20 -1.42
C SER A 34 -5.24 0.31 -2.79
N LEU A 35 -6.16 0.87 -3.58
CA LEU A 35 -5.86 1.48 -4.88
C LEU A 35 -5.15 2.84 -4.74
N LEU A 36 -5.49 3.59 -3.68
CA LEU A 36 -4.87 4.86 -3.31
C LEU A 36 -3.55 4.69 -2.53
N TRP A 37 -3.05 3.47 -2.36
CA TRP A 37 -1.78 3.20 -1.71
C TRP A 37 -0.57 4.00 -2.25
N PRO A 38 -0.41 4.27 -3.57
CA PRO A 38 0.75 5.00 -4.06
C PRO A 38 0.67 6.47 -3.63
N TYR A 39 -0.56 7.00 -3.63
CA TYR A 39 -0.85 8.35 -3.16
C TYR A 39 -0.63 8.47 -1.65
N MET A 40 -1.07 7.48 -0.86
CA MET A 40 -0.77 7.45 0.57
C MET A 40 0.73 7.29 0.87
N LEU A 41 1.48 6.57 0.05
CA LEU A 41 2.94 6.52 0.17
C LEU A 41 3.59 7.87 -0.16
N ALA A 42 3.07 8.58 -1.16
CA ALA A 42 3.60 9.88 -1.57
C ALA A 42 3.24 10.99 -0.56
N THR A 43 2.04 10.96 0.01
CA THR A 43 1.49 12.02 0.86
C THR A 43 1.68 11.75 2.36
N ASN A 44 1.50 10.51 2.80
CA ASN A 44 1.43 10.18 4.22
C ASN A 44 2.79 9.69 4.76
N ARG A 45 3.50 10.58 5.48
CA ARG A 45 4.78 10.26 6.14
C ARG A 45 4.67 9.11 7.13
N GLN A 46 3.54 8.98 7.83
CA GLN A 46 3.33 7.93 8.82
C GLN A 46 3.24 6.55 8.16
N PHE A 47 2.66 6.47 6.96
CA PHE A 47 2.60 5.24 6.16
C PHE A 47 4.01 4.80 5.71
N ARG A 48 4.83 5.74 5.23
CA ARG A 48 6.24 5.51 4.86
C ARG A 48 7.10 5.00 6.02
N GLN A 49 7.00 5.62 7.19
CA GLN A 49 7.75 5.20 8.37
C GLN A 49 7.38 3.78 8.81
N ASN A 50 6.11 3.43 8.68
CA ASN A 50 5.59 2.13 9.08
C ASN A 50 5.95 1.00 8.09
N ILE A 51 6.27 1.33 6.84
CA ILE A 51 6.90 0.41 5.87
C ILE A 51 8.39 0.25 6.19
N ARG A 52 9.11 1.36 6.43
CA ARG A 52 10.53 1.33 6.82
C ARG A 52 10.77 0.48 8.07
N ARG A 53 9.91 0.60 9.09
CA ARG A 53 9.98 -0.24 10.30
C ARG A 53 9.76 -1.72 10.01
N SER A 54 8.92 -2.07 9.04
CA SER A 54 8.65 -3.48 8.69
C SER A 54 9.75 -4.11 7.84
N LEU A 55 10.59 -3.30 7.18
CA LEU A 55 11.77 -3.73 6.43
C LEU A 55 13.04 -3.77 7.29
N SER A 56 13.01 -3.14 8.47
CA SER A 56 14.14 -3.07 9.40
C SER A 56 14.09 -4.14 10.50
N LYS A 57 13.13 -5.07 10.43
CA LYS A 57 12.96 -6.17 11.39
C LYS A 57 13.12 -7.49 10.65
#